data_AF-A0A3N8CW59-F1
#
_entry.id   AF-A0A3N8CW59-F1
#
_cell.length_a   1.000
_cell.length_b   1.000
_cell.length_c   1.000
_cell.angle_alpha   90.00
_cell.angle_beta   90.00
_cell.angle_gamma   90.00
#
_symmetry.space_group_name_H-M   'P 1'
#
loop_
_entity.id
_entity.type
_entity.pdbx_description
1 polymer ?
#
loop_
_entity_poly.entity_id
_entity_poly.type
_entity_poly.pdbx_seq_one_letter_code
_entity_poly.pdbx_strand_id
1 'polypeptide(L)' 'MLLGKCKDVTRLLSDALDRALTLHERMQVQVHLPACSGCRAYREQIALLRTAAHAAAGRGTGDEAGDDRDESSGDGREG' A
#
# COMPACT_ATOMS: atom_id res chain seq x y z
N MET A 1 -15.98 -10.12 9.38
CA MET A 1 -14.63 -9.83 9.91
C MET A 1 -13.59 -10.39 8.93
N LEU A 2 -13.52 -9.80 7.74
CA LEU A 2 -12.60 -10.24 6.68
C LEU A 2 -11.23 -9.60 6.93
N LEU A 3 -10.28 -10.45 7.31
CA LEU A 3 -8.83 -10.28 7.49
C LEU A 3 -8.31 -8.85 7.73
N GLY A 4 -7.89 -8.61 8.97
CA GLY A 4 -7.27 -7.37 9.42
C GLY A 4 -8.25 -6.48 10.18
N LYS A 5 -7.86 -6.02 11.37
CA LYS A 5 -8.61 -4.93 12.03
C LYS A 5 -8.36 -3.67 11.19
N CYS A 6 -9.33 -2.76 11.12
CA CYS A 6 -9.15 -1.48 10.42
C CYS A 6 -7.85 -0.79 10.86
N LYS A 7 -7.46 -0.92 12.14
CA LYS A 7 -6.21 -0.42 12.71
C LYS A 7 -4.94 -1.01 12.05
N ASP A 8 -4.94 -2.30 11.75
CA ASP A 8 -3.81 -2.97 11.10
C ASP A 8 -3.68 -2.50 9.65
N VAL A 9 -4.81 -2.40 8.94
CA VAL A 9 -4.88 -1.93 7.55
C VAL A 9 -4.47 -0.47 7.44
N THR A 10 -4.93 0.40 8.35
CA THR A 10 -4.49 1.80 8.39
C THR A 10 -3.00 1.91 8.67
N ARG A 11 -2.44 1.00 9.50
CA ARG A 11 -1.00 0.98 9.78
C ARG A 11 -0.20 0.54 8.57
N LEU A 12 -0.66 -0.47 7.84
CA LEU A 12 -0.07 -0.87 6.55
C LEU A 12 -0.15 0.23 5.50
N LEU A 13 -1.26 0.98 5.46
CA LEU A 13 -1.43 2.16 4.60
C LEU A 13 -0.46 3.30 4.97
N SER A 14 -0.16 3.51 6.25
CA SER A 14 0.88 4.45 6.68
C SER A 14 2.27 3.91 6.34
N ASP A 15 2.55 2.65 6.64
CA ASP A 15 3.82 2.00 6.31
C ASP A 15 4.08 2.05 4.80
N ALA A 16 3.05 2.04 3.95
CA ALA A 16 3.12 2.23 2.49
C ALA A 16 3.79 3.53 2.04
N LEU A 17 3.75 4.54 2.90
CA LEU A 17 4.24 5.87 2.60
C LEU A 17 5.73 5.96 2.89
N ASP A 18 6.17 5.30 3.96
CA ASP A 18 7.55 5.26 4.41
C ASP A 18 8.35 4.14 3.74
N ARG A 19 7.74 2.97 3.50
CA ARG A 19 8.37 1.79 2.90
C ARG A 19 7.45 1.08 1.90
N ALA A 20 8.05 0.33 0.98
CA ALA A 20 7.29 -0.60 0.14
C ALA A 20 6.71 -1.73 1.01
N LEU A 21 5.41 -2.00 0.86
CA LEU A 21 4.79 -3.16 1.50
C LEU A 21 5.26 -4.45 0.83
N THR A 22 5.35 -5.50 1.63
CA THR A 22 5.48 -6.87 1.15
C THR A 22 4.20 -7.35 0.44
N LEU A 23 4.32 -8.37 -0.41
CA LEU A 23 3.16 -8.93 -1.14
C LEU A 23 2.01 -9.35 -0.19
N HIS A 24 2.35 -9.94 0.95
CA HIS A 24 1.37 -10.39 1.93
C HIS A 24 0.59 -9.22 2.54
N GLU A 25 1.27 -8.14 2.90
CA GLU A 25 0.64 -6.94 3.44
C GLU A 25 -0.26 -6.25 2.39
N ARG A 26 0.18 -6.21 1.12
CA ARG A 26 -0.64 -5.72 0.01
C ARG A 26 -1.93 -6.53 -0.15
N MET A 27 -1.85 -7.87 -0.11
CA MET A 27 -3.04 -8.72 -0.19
C MET A 27 -4.02 -8.43 0.95
N GLN A 28 -3.51 -8.24 2.18
CA GLN A 28 -4.35 -7.93 3.33
C GLN A 28 -5.13 -6.63 3.15
N VAL A 29 -4.47 -5.58 2.66
CA VAL A 29 -5.12 -4.29 2.36
C VAL A 29 -6.15 -4.45 1.24
N GLN A 30 -5.83 -5.17 0.16
CA GLN A 30 -6.71 -5.35 -1.00
C GLN A 30 -7.97 -6.15 -0.67
N VAL A 31 -7.89 -7.15 0.21
CA VAL A 31 -9.06 -7.93 0.66
C VAL A 31 -9.95 -7.10 1.60
N HIS A 32 -9.37 -6.22 2.41
CA HIS A 32 -10.12 -5.43 3.40
C HIS A 32 -10.77 -4.18 2.82
N LEU A 33 -10.11 -3.49 1.87
CA LEU A 33 -10.61 -2.25 1.25
C LEU A 33 -12.02 -2.32 0.67
N PRO A 34 -12.44 -3.38 -0.07
CA PRO A 34 -13.80 -3.47 -0.59
C PRO A 34 -14.83 -3.73 0.53
N ALA A 35 -14.41 -4.28 1.67
CA ALA A 35 -15.27 -4.59 2.80
C ALA A 35 -15.40 -3.43 3.80
N CYS A 36 -14.53 -2.41 3.72
CA CYS A 36 -14.49 -1.29 4.66
C CYS A 36 -14.36 0.07 3.95
N SER A 37 -15.46 0.82 3.93
CA SER A 37 -15.50 2.18 3.39
C SER A 37 -14.56 3.16 4.12
N GLY A 38 -14.38 2.99 5.44
CA GLY A 38 -13.48 3.85 6.23
C GLY A 38 -12.01 3.73 5.80
N CYS A 39 -11.53 2.50 5.60
CA CYS A 39 -10.17 2.26 5.12
C CYS A 39 -9.97 2.77 3.68
N ARG A 40 -11.01 2.68 2.84
CA ARG A 40 -11.00 3.23 1.47
C ARG A 40 -10.87 4.76 1.48
N ALA A 41 -11.66 5.45 2.31
CA ALA A 41 -11.59 6.90 2.47
C ALA A 41 -10.25 7.36 3.05
N TYR A 42 -9.68 6.60 4.00
CA TYR A 42 -8.36 6.92 4.57
C TYR A 42 -7.24 6.83 3.53
N ARG A 43 -7.26 5.79 2.67
CA ARG A 43 -6.29 5.66 1.56
C ARG A 43 -6.34 6.86 0.61
N GLU A 44 -7.53 7.33 0.27
CA GLU A 44 -7.70 8.51 -0.60
C GLU A 44 -7.17 9.78 0.10
N GLN A 45 -7.51 9.98 1.38
CA GLN A 45 -7.03 11.14 2.16
C GLN A 45 -5.51 11.21 2.22
N ILE A 46 -4.84 10.09 2.50
CA ILE A 46 -3.39 10.09 2.65
C ILE A 46 -2.64 10.24 1.32
N ALA A 47 -3.23 9.73 0.23
CA ALA A 47 -2.72 9.96 -1.12
C ALA A 47 -2.83 11.45 -1.50
N LEU A 48 -3.97 12.10 -1.21
CA LEU A 48 -4.14 13.54 -1.43
C LEU A 48 -3.13 14.37 -0.63
N LEU A 49 -2.93 14.04 0.64
CA LEU A 49 -1.92 14.70 1.48
C LEU A 49 -0.52 14.56 0.90
N ARG A 50 -0.16 13.38 0.39
CA ARG A 50 1.12 13.14 -0.27
C ARG A 50 1.27 13.95 -1.55
N THR A 51 0.26 13.95 -2.42
CA THR A 51 0.27 14.74 -3.66
C THR A 51 0.39 16.24 -3.35
N ALA A 52 -0.35 16.75 -2.36
CA ALA A 52 -0.27 18.14 -1.93
C ALA A 52 1.10 18.48 -1.33
N ALA A 53 1.68 17.59 -0.51
CA ALA A 53 3.01 17.77 0.06
C ALA A 53 4.10 17.79 -1.04
N HIS A 54 4.03 16.90 -2.03
CA HIS A 54 4.93 16.91 -3.18
C HIS A 54 4.76 18.17 -4.03
N ALA A 55 3.52 18.60 -4.27
CA ALA A 55 3.24 19.84 -5.01
C ALA A 55 3.79 21.07 -4.27
N ALA A 56 3.63 21.12 -2.94
CA ALA A 56 4.17 22.18 -2.09
C ALA A 56 5.71 22.14 -2.00
N ALA A 57 6.33 20.96 -2.10
CA ALA A 57 7.78 20.80 -2.10
C ALA A 57 8.46 21.21 -3.43
N GLY A 58 7.69 21.53 -4.48
CA GLY A 58 8.17 22.37 -5.59
C GLY A 58 9.13 21.72 -6.58
N ARG A 59 9.00 20.42 -6.91
CA ARG A 59 9.57 19.82 -8.14
C ARG A 59 8.58 18.81 -8.74
N GLY A 60 8.36 18.91 -10.05
CA GLY A 60 7.19 18.40 -10.78
C GLY A 60 7.05 16.88 -10.91
N THR A 61 5.86 16.49 -11.36
CA THR A 61 5.51 15.28 -12.10
C THR A 61 6.49 14.10 -11.98
N GLY A 62 6.23 13.23 -11.00
CA GLY A 62 6.71 11.86 -10.99
C GLY A 62 5.51 10.95 -10.81
N ASP A 63 4.81 10.69 -11.91
CA ASP A 63 3.93 9.55 -12.05
C ASP A 63 4.78 8.29 -11.89
N GLU A 64 4.67 7.62 -10.75
CA GLU A 64 5.09 6.23 -10.58
C GLU A 64 3.97 5.46 -9.89
N ALA A 65 2.82 5.45 -10.57
CA ALA A 65 1.80 4.44 -10.39
C ALA A 65 2.20 3.20 -11.21
N GLY A 66 2.98 2.33 -10.61
CA GLY A 66 3.16 0.93 -11.02
C GLY A 66 4.39 0.65 -11.88
N ASP A 67 5.18 -0.35 -11.46
CA ASP A 67 5.49 -1.52 -12.28
C ASP A 67 6.28 -2.58 -11.46
N ASP A 68 5.96 -3.83 -11.76
CA ASP A 68 6.53 -5.13 -11.44
C ASP A 68 7.85 -5.26 -10.65
N ARG A 69 7.81 -6.20 -9.68
CA ARG A 69 8.61 -7.43 -9.76
C ARG A 69 8.05 -8.50 -8.83
N ASP A 70 7.38 -9.44 -9.49
CA ASP A 70 7.39 -10.86 -9.14
C ASP A 70 8.82 -11.31 -8.79
N GLU A 71 9.02 -11.80 -7.57
CA GLU A 71 10.16 -12.63 -7.23
C GLU A 71 9.66 -13.77 -6.34
N SER A 72 8.90 -14.68 -6.95
CA SER A 72 8.75 -16.04 -6.42
C SER A 72 10.02 -16.81 -6.77
N SER A 73 11.09 -16.60 -5.98
CA SER A 73 12.25 -17.49 -6.00
C SER A 73 12.01 -18.61 -5.00
N GLY A 74 11.20 -19.58 -5.42
CA GLY A 74 11.22 -20.93 -4.87
C GLY A 74 12.21 -21.76 -5.69
N ASP A 75 13.45 -21.90 -5.21
CA ASP A 75 14.34 -22.99 -5.62
C ASP A 75 14.63 -23.83 -4.38
N GLY A 76 13.86 -24.90 -4.24
CA GLY A 76 14.15 -25.98 -3.31
C GLY A 76 15.39 -26.72 -3.80
N ARG A 77 16.41 -26.81 -2.94
CA ARG A 77 17.50 -27.77 -3.14
C ARG A 77 17.35 -28.90 -2.15
N GLU A 78 16.84 -29.99 -2.70
CA GLU A 78 16.88 -31.36 -2.19
C GLU A 78 18.12 -32.02 -2.81
N GLY A 79 18.95 -32.71 -2.00
CA GLY A 79 20.08 -33.53 -2.47
C GLY A 79 21.35 -33.40 -1.65
#